data_AF-H2Z4L4-F1
#
_entry.id   AF-H2Z4L4-F1
#
_cell.length_a   1.000
_cell.length_b   1.000
_cell.length_c   1.000
_cell.angle_alpha   90.00
_cell.angle_beta   90.00
_cell.angle_gamma   90.00
#
_symmetry.space_group_name_H-M   'P 1'
#
loop_
_entity.id
_entity.type
_entity.pdbx_description
1 polymer ?
#
loop_
_entity_poly.entity_id
_entity_poly.type
_entity_poly.pdbx_seq_one_letter_code
_entity_poly.pdbx_strand_id
1 'polypeptide(L)'
;MPSFQEAVEYLEKLEDGKVKSYKLAVKFPEYGVTTFPQLLLFLGTTPFKYDKPDDFAADSIVDWVEEAKQTPVPELTEETFEHLTQSSTGATTGDWMVMFANSKRPECMKPHLPDIGTAALRLRRRKNVA
;
A
#
# COMPACT_ATOMS: atom_id res chain seq x y z
N MET A 1 -19.54 12.59 11.36
CA MET A 1 -18.76 12.18 10.18
C MET A 1 -18.49 13.44 9.40
N PRO A 2 -17.23 13.81 9.12
CA PRO A 2 -17.00 14.64 7.97
C PRO A 2 -17.60 13.90 6.77
N SER A 3 -18.45 14.56 6.00
CA SER A 3 -18.97 13.96 4.78
C SER A 3 -17.79 13.54 3.89
N PHE A 4 -17.94 12.50 3.07
CA PHE A 4 -16.94 12.14 2.07
C PHE A 4 -16.49 13.37 1.24
N GLN A 5 -17.41 14.32 1.06
CA GLN A 5 -17.20 15.64 0.49
C GLN A 5 -16.14 16.47 1.26
N GLU A 6 -16.22 16.52 2.59
CA GLU A 6 -15.26 17.23 3.44
C GLU A 6 -13.85 16.63 3.39
N ALA A 7 -13.75 15.28 3.29
CA ALA A 7 -12.46 14.63 3.11
C ALA A 7 -11.86 14.95 1.73
N VAL A 8 -12.67 14.97 0.67
CA VAL A 8 -12.23 15.39 -0.67
C VAL A 8 -11.79 16.85 -0.66
N GLU A 9 -12.56 17.76 -0.07
CA GLU A 9 -12.20 19.18 0.06
C GLU A 9 -10.92 19.39 0.87
N TYR A 10 -10.68 18.58 1.90
CA TYR A 10 -9.42 18.61 2.65
C TYR A 10 -8.24 18.15 1.80
N LEU A 11 -8.40 17.08 1.02
CA LEU A 11 -7.37 16.58 0.09
C LEU A 11 -7.09 17.58 -1.04
N GLU A 12 -8.10 18.30 -1.52
CA GLU A 12 -7.95 19.38 -2.51
C GLU A 12 -7.19 20.59 -1.94
N LYS A 13 -7.37 20.87 -0.64
CA LYS A 13 -6.65 21.94 0.09
C LYS A 13 -5.21 21.59 0.42
N LEU A 14 -4.77 20.34 0.24
CA LEU A 14 -3.36 19.96 0.26
C LEU A 14 -2.67 20.42 -1.04
N GLU A 15 -2.76 21.73 -1.32
CA GLU A 15 -1.97 22.42 -2.33
C GLU A 15 -0.50 22.42 -1.89
N ASP A 16 0.21 21.35 -2.24
CA ASP A 16 1.68 21.33 -2.15
C ASP A 16 2.31 20.49 -3.28
N GLY A 17 1.58 20.30 -4.38
CA GLY A 17 2.07 19.55 -5.56
C GLY A 17 2.34 18.06 -5.33
N LYS A 18 1.94 17.51 -4.16
CA LYS A 18 2.22 16.11 -3.74
C LYS A 18 1.10 15.12 -4.06
N VAL A 19 -0.14 15.58 -4.19
CA VAL A 19 -1.27 14.74 -4.61
C VAL A 19 -1.40 14.85 -6.13
N LYS A 20 -0.99 13.80 -6.85
CA LYS A 20 -0.96 13.81 -8.33
C LYS A 20 -2.34 13.69 -8.97
N SER A 21 -3.27 12.97 -8.34
CA SER A 21 -4.65 12.81 -8.77
C SER A 21 -5.48 12.08 -7.70
N TYR A 22 -6.79 12.31 -7.69
CA TYR A 22 -7.75 11.45 -7.01
C TYR A 22 -8.77 10.94 -8.04
N LYS A 23 -9.27 9.71 -7.85
CA LYS A 23 -10.31 9.14 -8.69
C LYS A 23 -11.41 8.56 -7.81
N LEU A 24 -12.60 9.13 -7.91
CA LEU A 24 -13.80 8.50 -7.37
C LEU A 24 -14.16 7.33 -8.29
N ALA A 25 -13.88 6.11 -7.85
CA ALA A 25 -14.19 4.91 -8.61
C ALA A 25 -15.48 4.26 -8.10
N VAL A 26 -16.43 4.02 -9.00
CA VAL A 26 -17.68 3.28 -8.68
C VAL A 26 -17.39 1.78 -8.49
N LYS A 27 -16.35 1.25 -9.15
CA LYS A 27 -15.78 -0.11 -8.98
C LYS A 27 -14.30 -0.08 -9.38
N PHE A 28 -13.44 -0.74 -8.59
CA PHE A 28 -12.00 -0.88 -8.86
C PHE A 28 -11.54 -2.35 -8.62
N PRO A 29 -12.20 -3.32 -9.29
CA PRO A 29 -12.04 -4.74 -9.01
C PRO A 29 -10.62 -5.27 -9.29
N GLU A 30 -9.89 -4.63 -10.20
CA GLU A 30 -8.50 -4.97 -10.50
C GLU A 30 -7.58 -4.81 -9.29
N TYR A 31 -7.95 -3.98 -8.30
CA TYR A 31 -7.25 -3.83 -7.02
C TYR A 31 -8.06 -4.41 -5.84
N GLY A 32 -8.99 -5.32 -6.11
CA GLY A 32 -9.75 -6.02 -5.05
C GLY A 32 -10.82 -5.16 -4.36
N VAL A 33 -11.10 -3.95 -4.87
CA VAL A 33 -12.15 -3.07 -4.31
C VAL A 33 -13.52 -3.58 -4.71
N THR A 34 -14.14 -4.33 -3.80
CA THR A 34 -15.45 -4.99 -3.99
C THR A 34 -16.52 -4.50 -3.01
N THR A 35 -16.13 -3.82 -1.94
CA THR A 35 -17.03 -3.20 -0.95
C THR A 35 -16.74 -1.71 -0.83
N PHE A 36 -17.71 -0.95 -0.32
CA PHE A 36 -17.63 0.50 -0.21
C PHE A 36 -18.11 0.97 1.16
N PRO A 37 -17.54 2.07 1.70
CA PRO A 37 -16.41 2.84 1.16
C PRO A 37 -15.05 2.15 1.40
N GLN A 38 -14.08 2.38 0.50
CA GLN A 38 -12.68 1.96 0.67
C GLN A 38 -11.74 3.07 0.20
N LEU A 39 -10.63 3.26 0.92
CA LEU A 39 -9.56 4.21 0.56
C LEU A 39 -8.32 3.43 0.12
N LEU A 40 -7.80 3.79 -1.05
CA LEU A 40 -6.53 3.30 -1.57
C LEU A 40 -5.58 4.49 -1.75
N LEU A 41 -4.34 4.34 -1.29
CA LEU A 41 -3.24 5.27 -1.55
C LEU A 41 -2.26 4.61 -2.49
N PHE A 42 -1.93 5.26 -3.61
CA PHE A 42 -0.93 4.79 -4.56
C PHE A 42 0.37 5.58 -4.39
N LEU A 43 1.44 4.90 -3.98
CA LEU A 43 2.79 5.45 -3.93
C LEU A 43 3.66 4.73 -4.96
N GLY A 44 3.89 5.38 -6.10
CA GLY A 44 4.50 4.72 -7.25
C GLY A 44 3.59 3.61 -7.79
N THR A 45 4.09 2.37 -7.82
CA THR A 45 3.35 1.17 -8.26
C THR A 45 2.69 0.42 -7.10
N THR A 46 2.96 0.81 -5.85
CA THR A 46 2.47 0.09 -4.65
C THR A 46 1.21 0.76 -4.09
N PRO A 47 0.05 0.09 -4.16
CA PRO A 47 -1.14 0.53 -3.45
C PRO A 47 -1.12 0.11 -1.97
N PHE A 48 -1.72 0.94 -1.12
CA PHE A 48 -1.99 0.68 0.28
C PHE A 48 -3.49 0.82 0.51
N LYS A 49 -4.09 -0.13 1.23
CA LYS A 49 -5.49 -0.05 1.64
C LYS A 49 -5.59 0.54 3.04
N TYR A 50 -6.52 1.46 3.23
CA TYR A 50 -6.87 1.91 4.57
C TYR A 50 -7.66 0.81 5.28
N ASP A 51 -7.15 0.36 6.42
CA ASP A 51 -7.62 -0.83 7.15
C ASP A 51 -8.35 -0.49 8.46
N LYS A 52 -8.66 0.78 8.70
CA LYS A 52 -9.51 1.24 9.80
C LYS A 52 -10.91 1.60 9.28
N PRO A 53 -11.82 0.62 9.11
CA PRO A 53 -13.12 0.86 8.46
C PRO A 53 -14.05 1.79 9.24
N ASP A 54 -13.81 2.01 10.54
CA ASP A 54 -14.67 2.82 11.40
C ASP A 54 -14.09 4.22 11.71
N ASP A 55 -12.90 4.54 11.19
CA ASP A 55 -12.16 5.76 11.53
C ASP A 55 -11.68 6.50 10.27
N PHE A 56 -12.53 7.37 9.74
CA PHE A 56 -12.20 8.24 8.60
C PHE A 56 -11.93 9.68 9.02
N ALA A 57 -11.47 9.91 10.25
CA ALA A 57 -11.05 11.24 10.67
C ALA A 57 -9.85 11.72 9.82
N ALA A 58 -9.79 13.02 9.54
CA ALA A 58 -8.73 13.60 8.71
C ALA A 58 -7.34 13.27 9.26
N ASP A 59 -7.13 13.43 10.57
CA ASP A 59 -5.86 13.13 11.23
C ASP A 59 -5.45 11.67 11.07
N SER A 60 -6.39 10.72 11.24
CA SER A 60 -6.12 9.29 11.07
C SER A 60 -5.70 8.92 9.64
N ILE A 61 -6.30 9.59 8.63
CA ILE A 61 -5.94 9.41 7.23
C ILE A 61 -4.57 10.04 6.93
N VAL A 62 -4.29 11.23 7.47
CA VAL A 62 -3.00 11.91 7.31
C VAL A 62 -1.87 11.08 7.91
N ASP A 63 -2.04 10.59 9.14
CA ASP A 63 -1.07 9.70 9.79
C ASP A 63 -0.81 8.46 8.95
N TRP A 64 -1.86 7.83 8.42
CA TRP A 64 -1.73 6.66 7.54
C TRP A 64 -0.95 6.98 6.25
N VAL A 65 -1.20 8.14 5.62
CA VAL A 65 -0.45 8.56 4.42
C VAL A 65 1.03 8.78 4.74
N GLU A 66 1.34 9.43 5.86
CA GLU A 66 2.73 9.68 6.27
C GLU A 66 3.46 8.39 6.66
N GLU A 67 2.78 7.45 7.32
CA GLU A 67 3.33 6.11 7.58
C GLU A 67 3.60 5.36 6.27
N ALA A 68 2.67 5.40 5.31
CA ALA A 68 2.80 4.71 4.03
C ALA A 68 3.97 5.25 3.19
N LYS A 69 4.18 6.58 3.17
CA LYS A 69 5.34 7.21 2.51
C LYS A 69 6.68 6.70 3.03
N GLN A 70 6.73 6.27 4.27
CA GLN A 70 7.93 5.75 4.93
C GLN A 70 7.99 4.21 4.91
N THR A 71 7.14 3.55 4.12
CA THR A 71 7.02 2.08 4.06
C THR A 71 7.38 1.59 2.65
N PRO A 72 8.65 1.28 2.37
CA PRO A 72 9.02 0.71 1.09
C PRO A 72 8.53 -0.74 0.98
N VAL A 73 8.05 -1.10 -0.20
CA VAL A 73 7.75 -2.48 -0.60
C VAL A 73 8.57 -2.77 -1.85
N PRO A 74 9.81 -3.25 -1.72
CA PRO A 74 10.68 -3.49 -2.86
C PRO A 74 10.21 -4.70 -3.66
N GLU A 75 10.33 -4.62 -4.99
CA GLU A 75 10.21 -5.79 -5.85
C GLU A 75 11.52 -6.60 -5.77
N LEU A 76 11.41 -7.88 -5.42
CA LEU A 76 12.55 -8.80 -5.42
C LEU A 76 12.65 -9.46 -6.79
N THR A 77 13.81 -9.30 -7.43
CA THR A 77 14.15 -9.93 -8.69
C THR A 77 15.12 -11.09 -8.44
N GLU A 78 15.44 -11.86 -9.48
CA GLU A 78 16.49 -12.89 -9.41
C GLU A 78 17.83 -12.31 -8.92
N GLU A 79 18.13 -11.07 -9.31
CA GLU A 79 19.34 -10.38 -8.89
C GLU A 79 19.26 -9.87 -7.45
N THR A 80 18.10 -9.40 -6.96
CA THR A 80 18.02 -8.74 -5.65
C THR A 80 17.56 -9.64 -4.51
N PHE A 81 16.86 -10.75 -4.81
CA PHE A 81 16.27 -11.62 -3.78
C PHE A 81 17.32 -12.14 -2.81
N GLU A 82 18.39 -12.77 -3.30
CA GLU A 82 19.41 -13.36 -2.43
C GLU A 82 20.17 -12.30 -1.64
N HIS A 83 20.50 -11.18 -2.29
CA HIS A 83 21.30 -10.12 -1.66
C HIS A 83 20.50 -9.36 -0.59
N LEU A 84 19.19 -9.14 -0.79
CA LEU A 84 18.35 -8.43 0.18
C LEU A 84 17.88 -9.33 1.32
N THR A 85 17.48 -10.56 1.01
CA THR A 85 17.01 -11.52 2.04
C THR A 85 18.15 -12.22 2.77
N GLN A 86 19.34 -12.23 2.17
CA GLN A 86 20.51 -12.99 2.61
C GLN A 86 20.24 -14.50 2.70
N SER A 87 19.35 -15.02 1.85
CA SER A 87 18.93 -16.43 1.84
C SER A 87 20.10 -17.42 1.68
N SER A 88 21.15 -17.03 0.94
CA SER A 88 22.25 -17.92 0.55
C SER A 88 23.35 -18.06 1.61
N THR A 89 23.38 -17.19 2.63
CA THR A 89 24.42 -17.21 3.69
C THR A 89 23.96 -17.91 4.98
N GLY A 90 22.69 -18.33 5.06
CA GLY A 90 22.10 -18.90 6.27
C GLY A 90 21.84 -17.88 7.39
N ALA A 91 22.12 -16.60 7.16
CA ALA A 91 21.79 -15.49 8.05
C ALA A 91 20.78 -14.60 7.33
N THR A 92 19.55 -14.45 7.81
CA THR A 92 18.61 -13.52 7.20
C THR A 92 18.84 -12.10 7.73
N THR A 93 18.66 -11.09 6.88
CA THR A 93 18.54 -9.70 7.35
C THR A 93 17.15 -9.48 7.95
N GLY A 94 16.86 -10.15 9.07
CA GLY A 94 15.56 -10.15 9.75
C GLY A 94 14.51 -11.10 9.14
N ASP A 95 13.28 -10.98 9.61
CA ASP A 95 12.13 -11.74 9.12
C ASP A 95 11.55 -11.12 7.84
N TRP A 96 11.25 -11.95 6.85
CA TRP A 96 10.65 -11.52 5.58
C TRP A 96 9.26 -12.14 5.37
N MET A 97 8.34 -11.36 4.82
CA MET A 97 7.12 -11.82 4.17
C MET A 97 7.25 -11.50 2.68
N VAL A 98 7.23 -12.52 1.83
CA VAL A 98 7.41 -12.38 0.38
C VAL A 98 6.17 -12.89 -0.34
N MET A 99 5.57 -12.07 -1.20
CA MET A 99 4.50 -12.51 -2.10
C MET A 99 5.09 -12.93 -3.46
N PHE A 100 5.06 -14.23 -3.73
CA PHE A 100 5.55 -14.75 -5.01
C PHE A 100 4.55 -14.50 -6.15
N ALA A 101 5.10 -14.00 -7.25
CA ALA A 101 4.40 -13.60 -8.46
C ALA A 101 4.56 -14.60 -9.59
N ASN A 102 3.54 -14.77 -10.43
CA ASN A 102 3.75 -15.35 -11.76
C ASN A 102 3.96 -14.24 -12.77
N SER A 103 5.19 -14.08 -13.26
CA SER A 103 5.55 -13.05 -14.25
C SER A 103 4.79 -13.18 -15.58
N LYS A 104 4.28 -14.38 -15.91
CA LYS A 104 3.45 -14.60 -17.11
C LYS A 104 2.00 -14.15 -16.92
N ARG A 105 1.57 -13.88 -15.68
CA ARG A 105 0.21 -13.44 -15.32
C ARG A 105 0.23 -12.32 -14.26
N PRO A 106 0.81 -11.14 -14.57
CA PRO A 106 0.92 -10.05 -13.61
C PRO A 106 -0.43 -9.54 -13.08
N GLU A 107 -1.51 -9.74 -13.85
CA GLU A 107 -2.87 -9.36 -13.47
C GLU A 107 -3.41 -10.13 -12.26
N CYS A 108 -2.94 -11.36 -12.02
CA CYS A 108 -3.47 -12.15 -10.91
C CYS A 108 -3.06 -11.60 -9.54
N MET A 109 -2.03 -10.75 -9.48
CA MET A 109 -1.57 -10.14 -8.24
C MET A 109 -2.24 -8.81 -7.93
N LYS A 110 -2.66 -8.07 -8.95
CA LYS A 110 -3.19 -6.71 -8.77
C LYS A 110 -4.28 -6.62 -7.69
N PRO A 111 -5.22 -7.59 -7.56
CA PRO A 111 -6.22 -7.56 -6.51
C PRO A 111 -5.67 -7.65 -5.09
N HIS A 112 -4.47 -8.22 -4.93
CA HIS A 112 -3.83 -8.46 -3.64
C HIS A 112 -2.79 -7.39 -3.27
N LEU A 113 -2.33 -6.58 -4.23
CA LEU A 113 -1.32 -5.56 -3.98
C LEU A 113 -1.70 -4.60 -2.83
N PRO A 114 -2.95 -4.12 -2.70
CA PRO A 114 -3.30 -3.24 -1.59
C PRO A 114 -3.16 -3.90 -0.22
N ASP A 115 -3.45 -5.20 -0.13
CA ASP A 115 -3.31 -5.97 1.10
C ASP A 115 -1.83 -6.18 1.45
N ILE A 116 -0.97 -6.41 0.44
CA ILE A 116 0.49 -6.48 0.64
C ILE A 116 1.06 -5.15 1.10
N GLY A 117 0.67 -4.03 0.48
CA GLY A 117 1.08 -2.70 0.94
C GLY A 117 0.64 -2.43 2.40
N THR A 118 -0.60 -2.83 2.72
CA THR A 118 -1.13 -2.71 4.09
C THR A 118 -0.37 -3.59 5.08
N ALA A 119 -0.05 -4.84 4.70
CA ALA A 119 0.76 -5.73 5.51
C ALA A 119 2.15 -5.14 5.76
N ALA A 120 2.78 -4.54 4.75
CA ALA A 120 4.05 -3.83 4.90
C ALA A 120 3.95 -2.68 5.90
N LEU A 121 2.88 -1.89 5.84
CA LEU A 121 2.64 -0.79 6.77
C LEU A 121 2.54 -1.29 8.22
N ARG A 122 1.79 -2.36 8.44
CA ARG A 122 1.54 -2.92 9.77
C ARG A 122 2.72 -3.72 10.31
N LEU A 123 3.53 -4.31 9.45
CA LEU A 123 4.74 -5.04 9.82
C LEU A 123 5.99 -4.15 9.85
N ARG A 124 5.87 -2.88 9.47
CA ARG A 124 6.95 -1.90 9.49
C ARG A 124 7.71 -1.94 10.81
N ARG A 125 9.04 -1.93 10.72
CA ARG A 125 10.00 -2.07 11.86
C ARG A 125 10.00 -3.43 12.57
N ARG A 126 9.25 -4.42 12.09
CA ARG A 126 9.23 -5.78 12.63
C ARG A 126 9.61 -6.83 11.60
N LYS A 127 9.06 -6.72 10.38
CA LYS A 127 9.35 -7.61 9.25
C LYS A 127 9.50 -6.81 7.98
N ASN A 128 10.34 -7.31 7.08
CA ASN A 128 10.42 -6.80 5.72
C ASN A 128 9.30 -7.42 4.88
N VAL A 129 8.74 -6.66 3.95
CA VAL A 129 7.66 -7.13 3.07
C VAL A 129 8.03 -6.78 1.63
N ALA A 130 7.88 -7.76 0.73
CA ALA A 130 8.13 -7.63 -0.70
C ALA A 130 7.11 -8.42 -1.52
#